data_AF-A0A1S1R5S0-F1
#
_entry.id   AF-A0A1S1R5S0-F1
#
_cell.length_a   1.000
_cell.length_b   1.000
_cell.length_c   1.000
_cell.angle_alpha   90.00
_cell.angle_beta   90.00
_cell.angle_gamma   90.00
#
_symmetry.space_group_name_H-M   'P 1'
#
loop_
_entity.id
_entity.type
_entity.pdbx_description
1 polymer ?
#
loop_
_entity_poly.entity_id
_entity_poly.type
_entity_poly.pdbx_seq_one_letter_code
_entity_poly.pdbx_strand_id
1 'polypeptide(L)'
;MTPGHHHRPDDHACCPGCDVPDDDPAAIAAFIAEQDAWLADTIRSYGWAVQSVLDDGPEHPPYAYTIGLHAFDHHPELLVSGLPGTSAARILNLLGERVRHHERLSAGQRLILAPLLTIELRSITPLASDQLLLGANHLYRDPDGPAVPALQAIWADGRGRLPWEPAALHRGGQPLATAPSAEHGTAGDLVWHLPGRPGRAVRGPARPLRLPRPRRPPEIH
;
A
#
# COMPACT_ATOMS: atom_id res chain seq x y z
N MET A 1 -30.27 -37.40 -5.89
CA MET A 1 -28.87 -37.46 -5.43
C MET A 1 -28.00 -37.58 -6.68
N THR A 2 -27.12 -36.69 -7.10
CA THR A 2 -26.74 -35.31 -6.73
C THR A 2 -25.99 -34.79 -7.98
N PRO A 3 -26.23 -33.58 -8.51
CA PRO A 3 -25.56 -33.11 -9.72
C PRO A 3 -24.14 -32.60 -9.41
N GLY A 4 -23.26 -32.74 -10.40
CA GLY A 4 -21.84 -32.38 -10.33
C GLY A 4 -21.57 -30.92 -10.01
N HIS A 5 -20.54 -30.70 -9.19
CA HIS A 5 -19.96 -29.39 -8.95
C HIS A 5 -19.29 -28.85 -10.21
N HIS A 6 -19.85 -27.77 -10.76
CA HIS A 6 -19.09 -26.84 -11.59
C HIS A 6 -18.15 -26.05 -10.67
N HIS A 7 -16.86 -26.36 -10.74
CA HIS A 7 -15.81 -25.50 -10.20
C HIS A 7 -15.62 -24.33 -11.18
N ARG A 8 -16.00 -23.12 -10.76
CA ARG A 8 -15.59 -21.89 -11.44
C ARG A 8 -14.11 -21.63 -11.09
N PRO A 9 -13.28 -21.17 -12.04
CA PRO A 9 -11.96 -20.69 -11.71
C PRO A 9 -12.10 -19.31 -11.06
N ASP A 10 -11.66 -19.19 -9.81
CA ASP A 10 -11.43 -17.91 -9.16
C ASP A 10 -10.13 -17.32 -9.71
N ASP A 11 -10.23 -16.41 -10.70
CA ASP A 11 -9.13 -15.53 -11.13
C ASP A 11 -8.89 -14.48 -10.04
N HIS A 12 -8.33 -14.92 -8.93
CA HIS A 12 -7.62 -14.07 -7.99
C HIS A 12 -6.13 -14.18 -8.33
N ALA A 13 -5.59 -13.14 -8.97
CA ALA A 13 -4.15 -12.94 -9.05
C ALA A 13 -3.60 -12.68 -7.64
N CYS A 14 -3.58 -13.71 -6.79
CA CYS A 14 -2.62 -13.84 -5.72
C CYS A 14 -1.23 -13.83 -6.37
N CYS A 15 -0.29 -13.09 -5.80
CA CYS A 15 1.12 -13.27 -6.13
C CYS A 15 1.46 -14.77 -6.02
N PRO A 16 2.00 -15.40 -7.07
CA PRO A 16 2.57 -16.75 -6.93
C PRO A 16 3.73 -16.66 -5.93
N GLY A 17 3.80 -17.57 -4.95
CA GLY A 17 4.96 -17.68 -4.05
C GLY A 17 4.77 -17.19 -2.60
N CYS A 18 3.62 -17.44 -1.96
CA CYS A 18 3.49 -17.22 -0.52
C CYS A 18 4.24 -18.25 0.36
N ASP A 19 5.01 -19.17 -0.24
CA ASP A 19 5.87 -20.10 0.49
C ASP A 19 7.20 -19.42 0.83
N VAL A 20 7.50 -19.28 2.12
CA VAL A 20 8.80 -18.78 2.59
C VAL A 20 9.86 -19.84 2.26
N PRO A 21 10.96 -19.51 1.55
CA PRO A 21 12.02 -20.47 1.24
C PRO A 21 12.69 -21.02 2.52
N ASP A 22 13.26 -22.23 2.45
CA ASP A 22 14.24 -22.70 3.43
C ASP A 22 15.37 -21.66 3.58
N ASP A 23 16.07 -21.63 4.72
CA ASP A 23 17.17 -20.69 5.05
C ASP A 23 18.40 -20.74 4.10
N ASP A 24 18.29 -21.33 2.91
CA ASP A 24 19.29 -21.31 1.85
C ASP A 24 19.38 -19.91 1.21
N PRO A 25 20.54 -19.22 1.32
CA PRO A 25 20.73 -17.90 0.72
C PRO A 25 20.51 -17.86 -0.80
N ALA A 26 20.78 -18.95 -1.52
CA ALA A 26 20.57 -19.01 -2.96
C ALA A 26 19.08 -19.05 -3.33
N ALA A 27 18.29 -19.83 -2.59
CA ALA A 27 16.84 -19.89 -2.75
C ALA A 27 16.18 -18.54 -2.43
N ILE A 28 16.60 -17.89 -1.35
CA ILE A 28 16.13 -16.56 -0.97
C ILE A 28 16.46 -15.53 -2.07
N ALA A 29 17.69 -15.53 -2.60
CA ALA A 29 18.08 -14.60 -3.65
C ALA A 29 17.31 -14.81 -4.96
N ALA A 30 17.04 -16.06 -5.34
CA ALA A 30 16.24 -16.38 -6.52
C ALA A 30 14.79 -15.93 -6.36
N PHE A 31 14.19 -16.16 -5.17
CA PHE A 31 12.84 -15.69 -4.84
C PHE A 31 12.73 -14.16 -4.92
N ILE A 32 13.70 -13.44 -4.35
CA ILE A 32 13.75 -11.97 -4.43
C ILE A 32 13.83 -11.51 -5.89
N ALA A 33 14.68 -12.13 -6.71
CA ALA A 33 14.83 -11.75 -8.11
C ALA A 33 13.54 -12.00 -8.93
N GLU A 34 12.82 -13.09 -8.65
CA GLU A 34 11.53 -13.38 -9.27
C GLU A 34 10.46 -12.37 -8.84
N GLN A 35 10.39 -12.05 -7.55
CA GLN A 35 9.52 -11.01 -7.01
C GLN A 35 9.81 -9.65 -7.67
N ASP A 36 11.08 -9.26 -7.79
CA ASP A 36 11.50 -8.01 -8.44
C ASP A 36 11.10 -7.98 -9.92
N ALA A 37 11.27 -9.09 -10.63
CA ALA A 37 10.88 -9.20 -12.03
C ALA A 37 9.35 -9.05 -12.21
N TRP A 38 8.58 -9.71 -11.35
CA TRP A 38 7.12 -9.59 -11.34
C TRP A 38 6.67 -8.16 -11.01
N LEU A 39 7.31 -7.52 -10.02
CA LEU A 39 7.00 -6.15 -9.62
C LEU A 39 7.30 -5.17 -10.77
N ALA A 40 8.46 -5.30 -11.41
CA ALA A 40 8.85 -4.50 -12.55
C ALA A 40 7.87 -4.67 -13.74
N ASP A 41 7.45 -5.91 -14.02
CA ASP A 41 6.49 -6.18 -15.09
C ASP A 41 5.10 -5.61 -14.79
N THR A 42 4.65 -5.72 -13.55
CA THR A 42 3.37 -5.17 -13.08
C THR A 42 3.36 -3.65 -13.21
N ILE A 43 4.40 -2.96 -12.72
CA ILE A 43 4.53 -1.50 -12.84
C ILE A 43 4.61 -1.08 -14.31
N ARG A 44 5.33 -1.83 -15.15
CA ARG A 44 5.44 -1.54 -16.58
C ARG A 44 4.09 -1.66 -17.29
N SER A 45 3.28 -2.66 -16.92
CA SER A 45 2.02 -2.98 -17.57
C SER A 45 0.86 -2.11 -17.07
N TYR A 46 0.83 -1.81 -15.78
CA TYR A 46 -0.28 -1.13 -15.12
C TYR A 46 0.09 0.23 -14.49
N GLY A 47 1.35 0.66 -14.54
CA GLY A 47 1.82 1.92 -13.96
C GLY A 47 2.16 1.86 -12.47
N TRP A 48 1.49 1.01 -11.69
CA TRP A 48 1.85 0.71 -10.29
C TRP A 48 1.54 -0.75 -9.97
N ALA A 49 2.15 -1.25 -8.90
CA ALA A 49 1.75 -2.49 -8.25
C ALA A 49 1.09 -2.19 -6.90
N VAL A 50 0.31 -3.15 -6.39
CA VAL A 50 -0.20 -3.14 -5.01
C VAL A 50 0.47 -4.26 -4.26
N GLN A 51 1.18 -3.94 -3.19
CA GLN A 51 1.78 -4.92 -2.29
C GLN A 51 0.91 -5.05 -1.03
N SER A 52 0.48 -6.27 -0.73
CA SER A 52 -0.24 -6.59 0.50
C SER A 52 0.73 -7.19 1.51
N VAL A 53 0.70 -6.67 2.74
CA VAL A 53 1.42 -7.19 3.90
C VAL A 53 0.38 -7.85 4.80
N LEU A 54 0.55 -9.16 4.99
CA LEU A 54 -0.36 -9.98 5.76
C LEU A 54 -0.24 -9.68 7.25
N ASP A 55 -1.30 -10.05 7.97
CA ASP A 55 -1.34 -10.03 9.42
C ASP A 55 -0.25 -10.96 9.99
N ASP A 56 0.61 -10.45 10.87
CA ASP A 56 1.62 -11.24 11.59
C ASP A 56 1.32 -11.36 13.10
N GLY A 57 0.13 -10.89 13.53
CA GLY A 57 -0.35 -10.96 14.90
C GLY A 57 -1.33 -9.84 15.25
N PRO A 58 -2.02 -9.93 16.40
CA PRO A 58 -3.05 -8.98 16.81
C PRO A 58 -2.56 -7.53 16.97
N GLU A 59 -1.25 -7.29 17.02
CA GLU A 59 -0.64 -5.96 17.08
C GLU A 59 -0.24 -5.40 15.70
N HIS A 60 -0.26 -6.23 14.64
CA HIS A 60 0.05 -5.81 13.28
C HIS A 60 -1.03 -6.23 12.27
N PRO A 61 -2.17 -5.54 12.25
CA PRO A 61 -3.22 -5.84 11.29
C PRO A 61 -2.73 -5.59 9.86
N PRO A 62 -3.35 -6.26 8.88
CA PRO A 62 -2.90 -6.24 7.50
C PRO A 62 -2.98 -4.83 6.91
N TYR A 63 -2.06 -4.54 6.01
CA TYR A 63 -2.07 -3.33 5.21
C TYR A 63 -1.65 -3.63 3.77
N ALA A 64 -2.02 -2.74 2.86
CA ALA A 64 -1.54 -2.77 1.49
C ALA A 64 -1.12 -1.37 1.06
N TYR A 65 -0.18 -1.29 0.14
CA TYR A 65 0.31 -0.01 -0.38
C TYR A 65 0.67 -0.09 -1.86
N THR A 66 0.71 1.07 -2.50
CA THR A 66 1.13 1.18 -3.91
C THR A 66 2.64 1.26 -4.04
N ILE A 67 3.14 0.73 -5.16
CA ILE A 67 4.53 0.88 -5.60
C ILE A 67 4.48 1.38 -7.03
N GLY A 68 4.87 2.62 -7.27
CA GLY A 68 4.97 3.20 -8.62
C GLY A 68 4.15 4.45 -8.86
N LEU A 69 3.27 4.86 -7.93
CA LEU A 69 2.60 6.15 -8.06
C LEU A 69 3.62 7.30 -8.03
N HIS A 70 4.76 7.11 -7.38
CA HIS A 70 5.85 8.09 -7.40
C HIS A 70 6.34 8.44 -8.82
N ALA A 71 6.20 7.55 -9.79
CA ALA A 71 6.56 7.82 -11.18
C ALA A 71 5.62 8.83 -11.87
N PHE A 72 4.44 9.08 -11.31
CA PHE A 72 3.47 10.08 -11.76
C PHE A 72 3.77 11.43 -11.12
N ASP A 73 4.81 12.12 -11.59
CA ASP A 73 5.20 13.45 -11.09
C ASP A 73 5.47 13.49 -9.58
N HIS A 74 6.21 12.51 -9.04
CA HIS A 74 6.51 12.42 -7.62
C HIS A 74 5.24 12.40 -6.74
N HIS A 75 4.17 11.77 -7.22
CA HIS A 75 2.95 11.60 -6.44
C HIS A 75 3.25 10.75 -5.19
N PRO A 76 2.65 11.07 -4.02
CA PRO A 76 2.80 10.22 -2.84
C PRO A 76 2.30 8.80 -3.10
N GLU A 77 2.99 7.80 -2.55
CA GLU A 77 2.44 6.44 -2.52
C GLU A 77 1.24 6.39 -1.57
N LEU A 78 0.35 5.41 -1.77
CA LEU A 78 -0.88 5.29 -1.01
C LEU A 78 -0.85 4.02 -0.16
N LEU A 79 -1.34 4.09 1.08
CA LEU A 79 -1.46 2.96 2.00
C LEU A 79 -2.88 2.84 2.53
N VAL A 80 -3.39 1.62 2.63
CA VAL A 80 -4.64 1.26 3.31
C VAL A 80 -4.33 0.20 4.35
N SER A 81 -4.79 0.39 5.58
CA SER A 81 -4.63 -0.55 6.69
C SER A 81 -5.99 -1.04 7.20
N GLY A 82 -5.99 -2.19 7.88
CA GLY A 82 -7.18 -2.70 8.58
C GLY A 82 -8.22 -3.36 7.69
N LEU A 83 -7.88 -3.70 6.44
CA LEU A 83 -8.76 -4.36 5.49
C LEU A 83 -8.09 -5.60 4.88
N PRO A 84 -8.87 -6.61 4.47
CA PRO A 84 -8.34 -7.70 3.65
C PRO A 84 -7.65 -7.16 2.39
N GLY A 85 -6.57 -7.82 1.96
CA GLY A 85 -5.74 -7.36 0.83
C GLY A 85 -6.54 -7.09 -0.45
N THR A 86 -7.57 -7.89 -0.74
CA THR A 86 -8.46 -7.67 -1.89
C THR A 86 -9.26 -6.37 -1.79
N SER A 87 -9.80 -6.04 -0.62
CA SER A 87 -10.52 -4.78 -0.37
C SER A 87 -9.58 -3.58 -0.41
N ALA A 88 -8.39 -3.71 0.20
CA ALA A 88 -7.37 -2.67 0.19
C ALA A 88 -6.89 -2.38 -1.25
N ALA A 89 -6.61 -3.42 -2.04
CA ALA A 89 -6.21 -3.27 -3.44
C ALA A 89 -7.27 -2.57 -4.30
N ARG A 90 -8.56 -2.84 -4.07
CA ARG A 90 -9.65 -2.14 -4.78
C ARG A 90 -9.65 -0.64 -4.48
N ILE A 91 -9.49 -0.25 -3.22
CA ILE A 91 -9.41 1.17 -2.82
C ILE A 91 -8.19 1.83 -3.46
N LEU A 92 -7.02 1.19 -3.36
CA LEU A 92 -5.76 1.71 -3.89
C LEU A 92 -5.81 1.87 -5.41
N ASN A 93 -6.40 0.91 -6.14
CA ASN A 93 -6.56 1.02 -7.59
C ASN A 93 -7.54 2.13 -7.98
N LEU A 94 -8.66 2.32 -7.27
CA LEU A 94 -9.57 3.43 -7.53
C LEU A 94 -8.89 4.80 -7.34
N LEU A 95 -8.04 4.93 -6.31
CA LEU A 95 -7.25 6.14 -6.09
C LEU A 95 -6.13 6.27 -7.14
N GLY A 96 -5.46 5.18 -7.50
CA GLY A 96 -4.43 5.15 -8.53
C GLY A 96 -4.96 5.60 -9.90
N GLU A 97 -6.18 5.22 -10.28
CA GLU A 97 -6.80 5.71 -11.51
C GLU A 97 -7.01 7.23 -11.50
N ARG A 98 -7.37 7.82 -10.35
CA ARG A 98 -7.44 9.28 -10.22
C ARG A 98 -6.09 9.94 -10.48
N VAL A 99 -5.02 9.38 -9.91
CA VAL A 99 -3.64 9.84 -10.15
C VAL A 99 -3.26 9.72 -11.62
N ARG A 100 -3.62 8.59 -12.26
CA ARG A 100 -3.41 8.41 -13.70
C ARG A 100 -4.15 9.46 -14.53
N HIS A 101 -5.33 9.88 -14.09
CA HIS A 101 -6.11 10.98 -14.68
C HIS A 101 -5.66 12.38 -14.22
N HIS A 102 -4.41 12.51 -13.77
CA HIS A 102 -3.76 13.76 -13.39
C HIS A 102 -4.34 14.45 -12.14
N GLU A 103 -5.12 13.75 -11.32
CA GLU A 103 -5.51 14.24 -10.00
C GLU A 103 -4.34 14.10 -9.03
N ARG A 104 -3.90 15.21 -8.42
CA ARG A 104 -2.92 15.16 -7.33
C ARG A 104 -3.63 14.99 -5.99
N LEU A 105 -3.49 13.80 -5.42
CA LEU A 105 -4.02 13.51 -4.09
C LEU A 105 -3.14 14.15 -3.01
N SER A 106 -3.78 14.72 -1.99
CA SER A 106 -3.16 15.51 -0.94
C SER A 106 -3.77 15.22 0.42
N ALA A 107 -3.00 15.38 1.48
CA ALA A 107 -3.49 15.22 2.84
C ALA A 107 -4.63 16.22 3.15
N GLY A 108 -5.61 15.78 3.94
CA GLY A 108 -6.81 16.53 4.28
C GLY A 108 -7.94 16.39 3.24
N GLN A 109 -7.69 15.79 2.08
CA GLN A 109 -8.75 15.51 1.11
C GLN A 109 -9.67 14.40 1.60
N ARG A 110 -10.98 14.63 1.47
CA ARG A 110 -12.03 13.64 1.67
C ARG A 110 -12.65 13.29 0.32
N LEU A 111 -12.71 11.99 0.02
CA LEU A 111 -13.15 11.44 -1.26
C LEU A 111 -14.26 10.42 -1.03
N ILE A 112 -15.27 10.43 -1.89
CA ILE A 112 -16.27 9.36 -1.95
C ILE A 112 -15.88 8.50 -3.16
N LEU A 113 -15.42 7.26 -2.91
CA LEU A 113 -14.96 6.35 -3.97
C LEU A 113 -16.08 5.47 -4.51
N ALA A 114 -17.06 5.15 -3.67
CA ALA A 114 -18.25 4.39 -4.01
C ALA A 114 -19.37 4.74 -3.01
N PRO A 115 -20.63 4.33 -3.24
CA PRO A 115 -21.67 4.45 -2.24
C PRO A 115 -21.21 3.85 -0.90
N LEU A 116 -21.30 4.62 0.18
CA LEU A 116 -20.88 4.24 1.54
C LEU A 116 -19.37 4.02 1.74
N LEU A 117 -18.53 4.33 0.74
CA LEU A 117 -17.07 4.27 0.85
C LEU A 117 -16.48 5.67 0.79
N THR A 118 -16.39 6.30 1.96
CA THR A 118 -15.71 7.58 2.15
C THR A 118 -14.28 7.32 2.62
N ILE A 119 -13.32 7.98 1.98
CA ILE A 119 -11.90 7.97 2.33
C ILE A 119 -11.47 9.36 2.76
N GLU A 120 -10.67 9.46 3.80
CA GLU A 120 -9.90 10.66 4.11
C GLU A 120 -8.40 10.38 3.95
N LEU A 121 -7.70 11.26 3.23
CA LEU A 121 -6.27 11.13 3.00
C LEU A 121 -5.50 11.88 4.08
N ARG A 122 -4.48 11.23 4.66
CA ARG A 122 -3.60 11.84 5.66
C ARG A 122 -2.15 11.54 5.37
N SER A 123 -1.26 12.49 5.65
CA SER A 123 0.17 12.28 5.47
C SER A 123 0.71 11.19 6.40
N ILE A 124 1.43 10.25 5.81
CA ILE A 124 2.25 9.28 6.55
C ILE A 124 3.54 9.99 6.95
N THR A 125 4.01 9.73 8.17
CA THR A 125 5.29 10.30 8.63
C THR A 125 6.46 9.68 7.84
N PRO A 126 7.58 10.40 7.65
CA PRO A 126 8.75 9.82 6.97
C PRO A 126 9.25 8.53 7.62
N LEU A 127 9.23 8.45 8.95
CA LEU A 127 9.60 7.24 9.69
C LEU A 127 8.66 6.07 9.38
N ALA A 128 7.34 6.30 9.41
CA ALA A 128 6.38 5.25 9.08
C ALA A 128 6.45 4.83 7.62
N SER A 129 6.74 5.75 6.69
CA SER A 129 6.98 5.37 5.29
C SER A 129 8.22 4.48 5.14
N ASP A 130 9.32 4.86 5.79
CA ASP A 130 10.58 4.08 5.77
C ASP A 130 10.37 2.64 6.23
N GLN A 131 9.51 2.44 7.24
CA GLN A 131 9.28 1.14 7.86
C GLN A 131 8.17 0.30 7.20
N LEU A 132 7.14 0.94 6.62
CA LEU A 132 5.98 0.23 6.07
C LEU A 132 6.03 0.07 4.55
N LEU A 133 6.63 1.02 3.82
CA LEU A 133 6.62 1.03 2.35
C LEU A 133 7.97 0.59 1.78
N LEU A 134 8.43 -0.60 2.18
CA LEU A 134 9.77 -1.10 1.84
C LEU A 134 10.00 -1.19 0.34
N GLY A 135 9.06 -1.77 -0.42
CA GLY A 135 9.19 -1.92 -1.88
C GLY A 135 9.20 -0.59 -2.63
N ALA A 136 8.39 0.38 -2.18
CA ALA A 136 8.37 1.70 -2.79
C ALA A 136 9.66 2.49 -2.50
N ASN A 137 10.15 2.42 -1.25
CA ASN A 137 11.42 3.01 -0.89
C ASN A 137 12.58 2.34 -1.64
N HIS A 138 12.56 1.02 -1.80
CA HIS A 138 13.59 0.31 -2.55
C HIS A 138 13.72 0.81 -4.00
N LEU A 139 12.60 1.08 -4.68
CA LEU A 139 12.61 1.46 -6.08
C LEU A 139 12.73 2.97 -6.34
N TYR A 140 12.11 3.81 -5.50
CA TYR A 140 11.90 5.23 -5.80
C TYR A 140 12.60 6.20 -4.84
N ARG A 141 13.16 5.72 -3.73
CA ARG A 141 13.91 6.59 -2.81
C ARG A 141 15.22 7.04 -3.46
N ASP A 142 15.53 8.32 -3.34
CA ASP A 142 16.87 8.82 -3.65
C ASP A 142 17.86 8.28 -2.60
N PRO A 143 19.06 7.77 -2.99
CA PRO A 143 20.02 7.15 -2.07
C PRO A 143 20.34 7.98 -0.82
N ASP A 144 20.36 9.31 -0.94
CA ASP A 144 20.64 10.24 0.15
C ASP A 144 19.38 11.02 0.59
N GLY A 145 18.22 10.64 0.04
CA GLY A 145 16.95 11.30 0.26
C GLY A 145 16.12 10.73 1.42
N PRO A 146 15.06 11.47 1.81
CA PRO A 146 14.07 10.96 2.76
C PRO A 146 13.31 9.77 2.15
N ALA A 147 12.59 9.05 3.00
CA ALA A 147 11.62 8.06 2.54
C ALA A 147 10.62 8.68 1.54
N VAL A 148 10.10 7.86 0.63
CA VAL A 148 9.14 8.31 -0.38
C VAL A 148 7.92 8.95 0.30
N PRO A 149 7.41 10.10 -0.17
CA PRO A 149 6.20 10.67 0.39
C PRO A 149 5.03 9.68 0.28
N ALA A 150 4.19 9.61 1.30
CA ALA A 150 3.05 8.71 1.28
C ALA A 150 1.81 9.30 1.99
N LEU A 151 0.64 8.86 1.54
CA LEU A 151 -0.66 9.18 2.13
C LEU A 151 -1.34 7.89 2.58
N GLN A 152 -1.91 7.90 3.79
CA GLN A 152 -2.81 6.86 4.23
C GLN A 152 -4.23 7.20 3.77
N ALA A 153 -4.88 6.26 3.10
CA ALA A 153 -6.30 6.28 2.79
C ALA A 153 -7.08 5.69 3.97
N ILE A 154 -7.60 6.57 4.80
CA ILE A 154 -8.38 6.24 6.00
C ILE A 154 -9.82 6.02 5.58
N TRP A 155 -10.36 4.84 5.84
CA TRP A 155 -11.70 4.49 5.40
C TRP A 155 -12.71 4.74 6.51
N ALA A 156 -13.85 5.31 6.13
CA ALA A 156 -14.97 5.53 7.03
C ALA A 156 -15.83 4.28 7.14
N ASP A 157 -16.58 4.16 8.24
CA ASP A 157 -17.62 3.13 8.36
C ASP A 157 -18.77 3.37 7.35
N GLY A 158 -19.71 2.42 7.26
CA GLY A 158 -20.86 2.52 6.35
C GLY A 158 -21.81 3.70 6.61
N ARG A 159 -21.58 4.50 7.67
CA ARG A 159 -22.30 5.76 7.94
C ARG A 159 -21.42 7.00 7.69
N GLY A 160 -20.25 6.82 7.07
CA GLY A 160 -19.34 7.90 6.69
C GLY A 160 -18.51 8.46 7.84
N ARG A 161 -18.40 7.73 8.97
CA ARG A 161 -17.63 8.17 10.14
C ARG A 161 -16.23 7.61 10.15
N LEU A 162 -15.25 8.45 10.45
CA LEU A 162 -13.85 8.06 10.55
C LEU A 162 -13.49 7.49 11.93
N PRO A 163 -12.36 6.76 12.07
CA PRO A 163 -12.02 6.04 13.30
C PRO A 163 -12.05 6.88 14.58
N TRP A 164 -11.60 8.14 14.49
CA TRP A 164 -11.57 9.08 15.62
C TRP A 164 -12.94 9.64 16.03
N GLU A 165 -13.98 9.43 15.22
CA GLU A 165 -15.32 9.91 15.56
C GLU A 165 -15.94 9.05 16.67
N PRO A 166 -16.66 9.66 17.65
CA PRO A 166 -17.20 8.96 18.83
C PRO A 166 -18.05 7.72 18.56
N ALA A 167 -18.68 7.61 17.38
CA ALA A 167 -19.63 6.55 17.03
C ALA A 167 -19.15 5.62 15.89
N ALA A 168 -17.85 5.63 15.59
CA ALA A 168 -17.27 4.81 14.53
C ALA A 168 -17.30 3.31 14.88
N LEU A 169 -17.78 2.49 13.96
CA LEU A 169 -17.94 1.04 14.18
C LEU A 169 -16.61 0.27 14.24
N HIS A 170 -15.53 0.83 13.70
CA HIS A 170 -14.25 0.15 13.52
C HIS A 170 -13.09 0.86 14.23
N ARG A 171 -13.38 1.50 15.36
CA ARG A 171 -12.36 2.11 16.23
C ARG A 171 -11.30 1.06 16.61
N GLY A 172 -10.04 1.32 16.27
CA GLY A 172 -8.92 0.40 16.49
C GLY A 172 -8.69 -0.68 15.42
N GLY A 173 -9.60 -0.86 14.45
CA GLY A 173 -9.45 -1.84 13.36
C GLY A 173 -8.56 -1.36 12.21
N GLN A 174 -8.30 -0.05 12.15
CA GLN A 174 -7.44 0.56 11.15
C GLN A 174 -6.31 1.33 11.86
N PRO A 175 -5.07 0.80 11.90
CA PRO A 175 -4.02 1.56 12.53
C PRO A 175 -3.55 2.73 11.71
N LEU A 176 -3.20 3.82 12.39
CA LEU A 176 -2.78 5.07 11.79
C LEU A 176 -1.25 5.16 11.74
N ALA A 177 -0.71 5.39 10.55
CA ALA A 177 0.71 5.68 10.27
C ALA A 177 0.97 7.20 10.19
N THR A 178 -0.03 8.00 10.58
CA THR A 178 -0.08 9.45 10.44
C THR A 178 0.38 10.11 11.74
N ALA A 179 0.80 11.37 11.66
CA ALA A 179 0.99 12.15 12.88
C ALA A 179 -0.35 12.26 13.66
N PRO A 180 -0.33 12.23 15.00
CA PRO A 180 -1.52 12.52 15.79
C PRO A 180 -2.05 13.91 15.42
N SER A 181 -3.35 14.03 15.17
CA SER A 181 -3.95 15.34 14.94
C SER A 181 -4.00 16.10 16.27
N ALA A 182 -3.54 17.36 16.30
CA ALA A 182 -3.56 18.20 17.50
C ALA A 182 -4.99 18.46 18.05
N GLU A 183 -6.01 18.27 17.22
CA GLU A 183 -7.42 18.58 17.53
C GLU A 183 -8.21 17.40 18.12
N HIS A 184 -7.68 16.18 18.05
CA HIS A 184 -8.40 14.98 18.46
C HIS A 184 -7.56 14.20 19.46
N GLY A 185 -7.90 14.31 20.74
CA GLY A 185 -7.32 13.48 21.79
C GLY A 185 -7.45 11.99 21.41
N THR A 186 -6.31 11.30 21.40
CA THR A 186 -6.17 9.89 21.03
C THR A 186 -6.95 9.02 22.02
N ALA A 187 -8.23 8.77 21.73
CA ALA A 187 -9.06 7.86 22.49
C ALA A 187 -9.50 6.69 21.59
N GLY A 188 -8.62 5.68 21.46
CA GLY A 188 -8.99 4.33 21.02
C GLY A 188 -8.66 3.94 19.58
N ASP A 189 -7.99 4.78 18.80
CA ASP A 189 -7.42 4.34 17.51
C ASP A 189 -6.06 3.70 17.73
N LEU A 190 -5.83 2.52 17.13
CA LEU A 190 -4.52 1.90 17.12
C LEU A 190 -3.60 2.83 16.32
N VAL A 191 -2.54 3.36 16.92
CA VAL A 191 -1.48 4.04 16.17
C VAL A 191 -0.40 3.00 15.95
N TRP A 192 0.19 2.96 14.77
CA TRP A 192 1.37 2.14 14.57
C TRP A 192 2.47 2.63 15.53
N HIS A 193 2.66 1.91 16.63
CA HIS A 193 3.77 2.13 17.54
C HIS A 193 5.00 1.51 16.92
N LEU A 194 5.77 2.31 16.21
CA LEU A 194 7.01 1.88 15.59
C LEU A 194 8.17 2.20 16.55
N PRO A 195 8.64 1.24 17.38
CA PRO A 195 9.78 1.49 18.24
C PRO A 195 11.00 1.81 17.37
N GLY A 196 11.74 2.84 17.76
CA GLY A 196 12.97 3.23 17.08
C GLY A 196 14.01 2.11 17.16
N ARG A 197 14.29 1.47 16.02
CA ARG A 197 15.62 0.93 15.74
C ARG A 197 16.12 1.51 14.43
N PRO A 198 17.24 2.24 14.40
CA PRO A 198 17.93 2.51 13.16
C PRO A 198 18.41 1.17 12.60
N GLY A 199 17.74 0.68 11.57
CA GLY A 199 18.11 -0.53 10.86
C GLY A 199 19.42 -0.31 10.11
N ARG A 200 20.48 -0.99 10.56
CA ARG A 200 21.79 -1.13 9.92
C ARG A 200 21.65 -1.32 8.41
N ALA A 201 22.31 -0.46 7.64
CA ALA A 201 22.41 -0.57 6.19
C ALA A 201 22.93 -1.96 5.79
N VAL A 202 22.04 -2.80 5.27
CA VAL A 202 22.44 -4.00 4.53
C VAL A 202 22.83 -3.53 3.14
N ARG A 203 24.14 -3.51 2.85
CA ARG A 203 24.64 -3.35 1.48
C ARG A 203 24.26 -4.60 0.69
N GLY A 204 23.14 -4.54 -0.03
CA GLY A 204 22.82 -5.46 -1.12
C GLY A 204 23.56 -5.04 -2.40
N PRO A 205 24.11 -5.97 -3.21
CA PRO A 205 24.67 -5.63 -4.50
C PRO A 205 23.59 -5.76 -5.57
N ALA A 206 23.05 -4.65 -6.05
CA ALA A 206 22.58 -4.49 -7.42
C ALA A 206 22.26 -3.03 -7.68
N ARG A 207 22.71 -2.53 -8.82
CA ARG A 207 22.41 -1.19 -9.32
C ARG A 207 20.88 -1.09 -9.53
N PRO A 208 20.19 -0.05 -9.03
CA PRO A 208 18.74 0.03 -9.12
C PRO A 208 18.29 -0.04 -10.58
N LEU A 209 17.26 -0.86 -10.84
CA LEU A 209 16.60 -0.91 -12.14
C LEU A 209 15.93 0.44 -12.35
N ARG A 210 16.55 1.32 -13.16
CA ARG A 210 15.90 2.55 -13.64
C ARG A 210 14.81 2.14 -14.63
N LEU A 211 13.61 1.91 -14.12
CA LEU A 211 12.44 1.70 -14.97
C LEU A 211 12.19 3.00 -15.76
N PRO A 212 12.04 2.93 -17.10
CA PRO A 212 11.65 4.09 -17.88
C PRO A 212 10.28 4.59 -17.43
N ARG A 213 10.06 5.90 -17.50
CA ARG A 213 8.76 6.51 -17.18
C ARG A 213 7.63 5.76 -17.90
N PRO A 214 6.51 5.46 -17.23
CA PRO A 214 5.36 4.84 -17.90
C PRO A 214 4.96 5.69 -19.11
N ARG A 215 4.80 5.05 -20.27
CA ARG A 215 4.37 5.74 -21.49
C ARG A 215 2.91 6.16 -21.31
N ARG A 216 2.56 7.38 -21.77
CA ARG A 216 1.17 7.83 -21.85
C ARG A 216 0.34 6.76 -22.59
N PRO A 217 -0.86 6.40 -22.10
CA PRO A 217 -1.78 5.61 -22.89
C PRO A 217 -2.13 6.35 -24.19
N PRO A 218 -2.38 5.65 -25.30
CA PRO A 218 -2.78 6.29 -26.55
C PRO A 218 -4.10 7.06 -26.35
N GLU A 219 -4.14 8.29 -26.85
CA GLU A 219 -5.37 9.09 -26.89
C GLU A 219 -6.40 8.36 -27.78
N ILE A 220 -7.57 8.08 -27.21
CA ILE A 220 -8.69 7.52 -27.97
C ILE A 220 -9.30 8.71 -28.73
N HIS A 221 -9.07 8.75 -30.05
CA HIS A 221 -9.70 9.70 -30.97
C HIS A 221 -11.15 9.32 -31.29
#